data_AF-A0A2V6MZQ1-F1
#
_entry.id   AF-A0A2V6MZQ1-F1
#
_cell.length_a   1.000
_cell.length_b   1.000
_cell.length_c   1.000
_cell.angle_alpha   90.00
_cell.angle_beta   90.00
_cell.angle_gamma   90.00
#
_symmetry.space_group_name_H-M   'P 1'
#
loop_
_entity.id
_entity.type
_entity.pdbx_description
1 polymer ?
#
loop_
_entity_poly.entity_id
_entity_poly.type
_entity_poly.pdbx_seq_one_letter_code
_entity_poly.pdbx_strand_id
1 'polypeptide(L)'
;MIPLGRKDVPSPKNDLAQALDTALHRFVQKSGPIVDLRSRVFPLVDELRINLDGAKLDSPSPPLAKVEGETALAFETAVVNVRGRNISVLGVPLNLRMEMRDVRFHKGADANGDAVLVIHRAREGQLVISAAQLNLEEAIGRLGGEKARLWGVDLERVRLAMRARSRHSLAAEIRIQAKKFFARANIDIYAQLDISNEFEAKVSELKCKGDGKLGSFACG
;
A
#
# COMPACT_ATOMS: atom_id res chain seq x y z
N MET A 1 7.16 -0.76 -8.55
CA MET A 1 8.32 -1.55 -9.01
C MET A 1 8.18 -2.96 -8.44
N ILE A 2 8.51 -4.00 -9.21
CA ILE A 2 8.42 -5.40 -8.78
C ILE A 2 9.79 -6.05 -8.99
N PRO A 3 10.57 -6.32 -7.92
CA PRO A 3 11.81 -7.08 -8.06
C PRO A 3 11.48 -8.53 -8.36
N LEU A 4 11.97 -9.04 -9.49
CA LEU A 4 11.75 -10.44 -9.88
C LEU A 4 12.60 -11.41 -9.06
N GLY A 5 13.68 -10.91 -8.46
CA GLY A 5 14.63 -11.74 -7.70
C GLY A 5 15.36 -12.76 -8.56
N ARG A 6 15.59 -12.39 -9.83
CA ARG A 6 16.32 -13.13 -10.85
C ARG A 6 17.01 -12.10 -11.73
N LYS A 7 18.16 -12.45 -12.31
CA LYS A 7 18.97 -11.53 -13.14
C LYS A 7 18.28 -11.10 -14.45
N ASP A 8 17.36 -11.92 -14.97
CA ASP A 8 16.67 -11.67 -16.24
C ASP A 8 15.16 -11.75 -16.15
N VAL A 9 14.50 -10.99 -17.02
CA VAL A 9 13.06 -11.12 -17.28
C VAL A 9 12.88 -12.31 -18.21
N PRO A 10 12.24 -13.40 -17.74
CA PRO A 10 12.17 -14.61 -18.55
C PRO A 10 11.30 -14.39 -19.78
N SER A 11 11.75 -14.97 -20.90
CA SER A 11 11.08 -14.92 -22.21
C SER A 11 10.69 -16.35 -22.59
N PRO A 12 9.71 -16.96 -21.90
CA PRO A 12 8.36 -17.11 -22.45
C PRO A 12 7.23 -16.76 -21.46
N LYS A 13 5.99 -16.67 -21.96
CA LYS A 13 4.74 -16.32 -21.24
C LYS A 13 4.59 -16.96 -19.86
N ASN A 14 4.81 -18.28 -19.77
CA ASN A 14 4.60 -19.04 -18.52
C ASN A 14 5.64 -18.70 -17.46
N ASP A 15 6.89 -18.47 -17.87
CA ASP A 15 7.97 -18.15 -16.95
C ASP A 15 7.84 -16.72 -16.41
N LEU A 16 7.29 -15.79 -17.19
CA LEU A 16 7.00 -14.43 -16.75
C LEU A 16 5.87 -14.40 -15.71
N ALA A 17 4.77 -15.10 -15.98
CA ALA A 17 3.66 -15.22 -15.02
C ALA A 17 4.15 -15.84 -13.70
N GLN A 18 4.95 -16.91 -13.78
CA GLN A 18 5.52 -17.58 -12.61
C GLN A 18 6.53 -16.71 -11.86
N ALA A 19 7.37 -15.95 -12.58
CA ALA A 19 8.32 -15.02 -11.97
C ALA A 19 7.59 -13.88 -11.23
N LEU A 20 6.55 -13.31 -11.84
CA LEU A 20 5.70 -12.31 -11.19
C LEU A 20 4.96 -12.87 -9.98
N ASP A 21 4.43 -14.09 -10.09
CA ASP A 21 3.76 -14.78 -8.98
C ASP A 21 4.71 -14.96 -7.79
N THR A 22 5.90 -15.52 -8.07
CA THR A 22 6.95 -15.74 -7.07
C THR A 22 7.41 -14.43 -6.43
N ALA A 23 7.56 -13.37 -7.23
CA ALA A 23 7.93 -12.06 -6.73
C ALA A 23 6.85 -11.48 -5.80
N LEU A 24 5.57 -11.58 -6.18
CA LEU A 24 4.47 -11.04 -5.37
C LEU A 24 4.29 -11.78 -4.05
N HIS A 25 4.49 -13.10 -4.01
CA HIS A 25 4.49 -13.88 -2.75
C HIS A 25 5.55 -13.43 -1.73
N ARG A 26 6.57 -12.67 -2.14
CA ARG A 26 7.53 -12.05 -1.20
C ARG A 26 6.95 -10.85 -0.45
N PHE A 27 5.96 -10.19 -1.04
CA PHE A 27 5.30 -9.01 -0.47
C PHE A 27 3.97 -9.34 0.19
N VAL A 28 3.30 -10.40 -0.27
CA VAL A 28 1.97 -10.78 0.22
C VAL A 28 1.93 -12.24 0.61
N GLN A 29 1.25 -12.54 1.72
CA GLN A 29 0.95 -13.91 2.12
C GLN A 29 -0.39 -14.30 1.51
N LYS A 30 -0.38 -15.24 0.55
CA LYS A 30 -1.58 -15.77 -0.09
C LYS A 30 -1.36 -17.21 -0.53
N SER A 31 -2.42 -18.02 -0.51
CA SER A 31 -2.38 -19.38 -1.08
C SER A 31 -2.83 -19.36 -2.54
N GLY A 32 -2.16 -20.17 -3.37
CA GLY A 32 -2.48 -20.33 -4.79
C GLY A 32 -1.90 -19.22 -5.68
N PRO A 33 -2.20 -19.27 -6.99
CA PRO A 33 -1.69 -18.30 -7.95
C PRO A 33 -2.31 -16.92 -7.73
N ILE A 34 -1.46 -15.91 -7.77
CA ILE A 34 -1.75 -14.48 -7.72
C ILE A 34 -1.83 -13.93 -9.14
N VAL A 35 -1.00 -14.42 -10.07
CA VAL A 35 -0.85 -13.83 -11.41
C VAL A 35 -1.43 -14.73 -12.50
N ASP A 36 -2.26 -14.16 -13.36
CA ASP A 36 -2.68 -14.75 -14.64
C ASP A 36 -2.30 -13.79 -15.77
N LEU A 37 -1.61 -14.31 -16.79
CA LEU A 37 -1.09 -13.53 -17.91
C LEU A 37 -1.60 -14.12 -19.22
N ARG A 38 -2.26 -13.28 -20.02
CA ARG A 38 -2.78 -13.65 -21.34
C ARG A 38 -1.99 -12.90 -22.41
N SER A 39 -1.35 -13.66 -23.29
CA SER A 39 -0.60 -13.14 -24.43
C SER A 39 -0.77 -14.10 -25.60
N ARG A 40 -0.95 -13.52 -26.79
CA ARG A 40 -0.94 -14.21 -28.09
C ARG A 40 0.42 -14.15 -28.78
N VAL A 41 1.15 -13.04 -28.64
CA VAL A 41 2.47 -12.81 -29.26
C VAL A 41 3.35 -12.01 -28.29
N PHE A 42 4.45 -12.57 -27.81
CA PHE A 42 5.40 -11.84 -26.95
C PHE A 42 6.28 -10.91 -27.81
N PRO A 43 6.60 -9.66 -27.38
CA PRO A 43 6.43 -9.03 -26.06
C PRO A 43 5.10 -8.27 -25.84
N LEU A 44 4.05 -8.58 -26.60
CA LEU A 44 2.72 -7.99 -26.43
C LEU A 44 1.84 -8.90 -25.54
N VAL A 45 1.43 -8.36 -24.40
CA VAL A 45 0.54 -9.00 -23.46
C VAL A 45 -0.87 -8.43 -23.67
N ASP A 46 -1.85 -9.28 -23.88
CA ASP A 46 -3.24 -8.82 -24.03
C ASP A 46 -3.78 -8.38 -22.66
N GLU A 47 -3.52 -9.16 -21.62
CA GLU A 47 -4.04 -8.91 -20.28
C GLU A 47 -3.12 -9.47 -19.18
N LEU A 48 -2.82 -8.64 -18.18
CA LEU A 48 -2.19 -9.03 -16.93
C LEU A 48 -3.20 -8.91 -15.79
N ARG A 49 -3.54 -10.04 -15.16
CA ARG A 49 -4.45 -10.10 -14.00
C ARG A 49 -3.67 -10.45 -12.75
N ILE A 50 -3.86 -9.66 -11.70
CA ILE A 50 -3.29 -9.88 -10.37
C ILE A 50 -4.45 -10.00 -9.38
N ASN A 51 -4.60 -11.18 -8.78
CA ASN A 51 -5.62 -11.48 -7.79
C ASN A 51 -5.00 -11.57 -6.39
N LEU A 52 -5.28 -10.55 -5.59
CA LEU A 52 -4.89 -10.40 -4.20
C LEU A 52 -6.06 -10.68 -3.24
N ASP A 53 -7.15 -11.31 -3.70
CA ASP A 53 -8.29 -11.64 -2.83
C ASP A 53 -7.82 -12.49 -1.63
N GLY A 54 -8.11 -12.02 -0.41
CA GLY A 54 -7.71 -12.66 0.85
C GLY A 54 -6.21 -12.62 1.16
N ALA A 55 -5.42 -11.85 0.42
CA ALA A 55 -4.00 -11.68 0.72
C ALA A 55 -3.77 -10.98 2.06
N LYS A 56 -2.66 -11.28 2.73
CA LYS A 56 -2.23 -10.61 3.96
C LYS A 56 -0.90 -9.90 3.78
N LEU A 57 -0.83 -8.65 4.22
CA LEU A 57 0.34 -7.78 4.23
C LEU A 57 0.58 -7.32 5.67
N ASP A 58 0.75 -8.30 6.56
CA ASP A 58 0.91 -8.06 8.00
C ASP A 58 2.39 -8.10 8.43
N SER A 59 3.29 -8.50 7.53
CA SER A 59 4.74 -8.52 7.74
C SER A 59 5.41 -7.25 7.18
N PRO A 60 6.57 -6.84 7.72
CA PRO A 60 7.36 -5.77 7.12
C PRO A 60 7.63 -6.12 5.66
N SER A 61 7.10 -5.31 4.74
CA SER A 61 7.39 -5.50 3.32
C SER A 61 8.87 -5.26 3.09
N PRO A 62 9.56 -6.09 2.30
CA PRO A 62 10.94 -5.81 1.93
C PRO A 62 11.00 -4.44 1.24
N PRO A 63 12.11 -3.69 1.40
CA PRO A 63 12.24 -2.40 0.76
C PRO A 63 12.03 -2.55 -0.76
N LEU A 64 11.31 -1.60 -1.35
CA LEU A 64 11.17 -1.56 -2.80
C LEU A 64 12.56 -1.45 -3.43
N ALA A 65 12.86 -2.32 -4.39
CA ALA A 65 14.13 -2.27 -5.10
C ALA A 65 14.26 -0.92 -5.81
N LYS A 66 15.41 -0.27 -5.62
CA LYS A 66 15.80 0.90 -6.40
C LYS A 66 16.45 0.43 -7.68
N VAL A 67 16.02 1.01 -8.80
CA VAL A 67 16.63 0.73 -10.10
C VAL A 67 17.89 1.57 -10.25
N GLU A 68 18.98 0.93 -10.60
CA GLU A 68 20.24 1.57 -10.94
C GLU A 68 20.41 1.59 -12.47
N GLY A 69 20.79 2.75 -13.01
CA GLY A 69 21.06 2.92 -14.44
C GLY A 69 19.82 3.07 -15.33
N GLU A 70 20.02 2.85 -16.62
CA GLU A 70 18.96 2.96 -17.63
C GLU A 70 18.01 1.75 -17.60
N THR A 71 16.76 1.99 -17.98
CA THR A 71 15.75 0.93 -18.10
C THR A 71 15.45 0.67 -19.57
N ALA A 72 15.26 -0.60 -19.93
CA ALA A 72 14.93 -1.03 -21.28
C ALA A 72 13.50 -1.60 -21.34
N LEU A 73 12.85 -1.55 -22.49
CA LEU A 73 11.52 -2.14 -22.67
C LEU A 73 11.54 -3.64 -22.37
N ALA A 74 10.66 -4.10 -21.48
CA ALA A 74 10.47 -5.51 -21.17
C ALA A 74 9.30 -6.09 -21.97
N PHE A 75 8.11 -5.52 -21.78
CA PHE A 75 6.90 -5.90 -22.50
C PHE A 75 5.84 -4.79 -22.42
N GLU A 76 4.87 -4.84 -23.33
CA GLU A 76 3.70 -3.97 -23.32
C GLU A 76 2.46 -4.79 -23.02
N THR A 77 1.52 -4.23 -22.26
CA THR A 77 0.25 -4.89 -21.97
C THR A 77 -0.94 -3.97 -22.24
N ALA A 78 -1.93 -4.47 -22.97
CA ALA A 78 -3.11 -3.68 -23.29
C ALA A 78 -3.95 -3.37 -22.04
N VAL A 79 -4.07 -4.33 -21.12
CA VAL A 79 -4.80 -4.16 -19.87
C VAL A 79 -4.05 -4.76 -18.68
N VAL A 80 -4.00 -4.03 -17.56
CA VAL A 80 -3.61 -4.56 -16.25
C VAL A 80 -4.79 -4.45 -15.30
N ASN A 81 -5.20 -5.56 -14.71
CA ASN A 81 -6.25 -5.62 -13.70
C ASN A 81 -5.69 -6.18 -12.40
N VAL A 82 -5.76 -5.38 -11.34
CA VAL A 82 -5.45 -5.82 -9.98
C VAL A 82 -6.70 -5.76 -9.15
N ARG A 83 -7.04 -6.88 -8.52
CA ARG A 83 -8.18 -7.00 -7.63
C ARG A 83 -7.72 -7.61 -6.33
N GLY A 84 -8.14 -7.05 -5.21
CA GLY A 84 -8.06 -7.75 -3.95
C GLY A 84 -9.22 -7.36 -3.05
N ARG A 85 -10.07 -8.33 -2.74
CA ARG A 85 -11.15 -8.24 -1.77
C ARG A 85 -10.67 -8.79 -0.44
N ASN A 86 -11.07 -8.12 0.64
CA ASN A 86 -10.74 -8.54 2.00
C ASN A 86 -9.24 -8.81 2.19
N ILE A 87 -8.40 -7.91 1.65
CA ILE A 87 -6.96 -7.93 1.90
C ILE A 87 -6.75 -7.48 3.35
N SER A 88 -5.94 -8.20 4.13
CA SER A 88 -5.49 -7.73 5.45
C SER A 88 -4.21 -6.93 5.29
N VAL A 89 -4.18 -5.68 5.72
CA VAL A 89 -2.96 -4.87 5.81
C VAL A 89 -2.79 -4.43 7.25
N LEU A 90 -1.74 -4.91 7.92
CA LEU A 90 -1.53 -4.69 9.37
C LEU A 90 -2.79 -5.02 10.20
N GLY A 91 -3.48 -6.10 9.84
CA GLY A 91 -4.72 -6.55 10.48
C GLY A 91 -5.98 -5.76 10.08
N VAL A 92 -5.89 -4.80 9.14
CA VAL A 92 -7.03 -4.02 8.66
C VAL A 92 -7.57 -4.62 7.36
N PRO A 93 -8.85 -5.00 7.29
CA PRO A 93 -9.46 -5.46 6.04
C PRO A 93 -9.72 -4.29 5.09
N LEU A 94 -9.19 -4.41 3.87
CA LEU A 94 -9.26 -3.44 2.79
C LEU A 94 -9.73 -4.10 1.49
N ASN A 95 -10.34 -3.34 0.58
CA ASN A 95 -10.52 -3.74 -0.81
C ASN A 95 -9.72 -2.83 -1.74
N LEU A 96 -9.08 -3.44 -2.72
CA LEU A 96 -8.26 -2.83 -3.75
C LEU A 96 -8.82 -3.19 -5.12
N ARG A 97 -8.95 -2.18 -5.97
CA ARG A 97 -9.16 -2.36 -7.41
C ARG A 97 -8.25 -1.40 -8.17
N MET A 98 -7.45 -1.93 -9.08
CA MET A 98 -6.67 -1.15 -10.03
C MET A 98 -6.94 -1.65 -11.43
N GLU A 99 -7.18 -0.72 -12.35
CA GLU A 99 -7.31 -1.01 -13.77
C GLU A 99 -6.42 -0.02 -14.53
N MET A 100 -5.56 -0.52 -15.41
CA MET A 100 -4.71 0.31 -16.26
C MET A 100 -4.77 -0.16 -17.71
N ARG A 101 -4.62 0.77 -18.65
CA ARG A 101 -4.67 0.52 -20.10
C ARG A 101 -3.40 1.02 -20.78
N ASP A 102 -2.98 0.28 -21.81
CA ASP A 102 -1.76 0.51 -22.60
C ASP A 102 -0.55 0.76 -21.70
N VAL A 103 -0.18 -0.25 -20.92
CA VAL A 103 0.90 -0.17 -19.94
C VAL A 103 2.20 -0.69 -20.53
N ARG A 104 3.26 0.11 -20.43
CA ARG A 104 4.62 -0.27 -20.83
C ARG A 104 5.43 -0.60 -19.60
N PHE A 105 5.92 -1.83 -19.55
CA PHE A 105 6.83 -2.29 -18.52
C PHE A 105 8.26 -2.22 -19.03
N HIS A 106 9.12 -1.57 -18.26
CA HIS A 106 10.56 -1.61 -18.47
C HIS A 106 11.23 -2.56 -17.47
N LYS A 107 12.36 -3.12 -17.88
CA LYS A 107 13.32 -3.83 -17.04
C LYS A 107 14.42 -2.85 -16.64
N GLY A 108 14.67 -2.77 -15.35
CA GLY A 108 15.91 -2.23 -14.79
C GLY A 108 16.67 -3.33 -14.03
N ALA A 109 17.82 -2.97 -13.47
CA ALA A 109 18.55 -3.79 -12.51
C ALA A 109 18.57 -3.07 -11.15
N ASP A 110 18.51 -3.82 -10.06
CA ASP A 110 18.81 -3.29 -8.73
C ASP A 110 20.32 -3.35 -8.42
N ALA A 111 20.72 -2.87 -7.25
CA ALA A 111 22.11 -2.89 -6.77
C ALA A 111 22.72 -4.31 -6.69
N ASN A 112 21.90 -5.36 -6.62
CA ASN A 112 22.34 -6.76 -6.62
C ASN A 112 22.40 -7.35 -8.03
N GLY A 113 22.02 -6.58 -9.06
CA GLY A 113 21.90 -7.03 -10.43
C GLY A 113 20.64 -7.84 -10.71
N ASP A 114 19.66 -7.85 -9.79
CA ASP A 114 18.37 -8.51 -10.01
C ASP A 114 17.47 -7.64 -10.89
N ALA A 115 16.76 -8.28 -11.82
CA ALA A 115 15.81 -7.62 -12.69
C ALA A 115 14.64 -7.04 -11.91
N VAL A 116 14.38 -5.75 -12.12
CA VAL A 116 13.25 -5.03 -11.56
C VAL A 116 12.32 -4.63 -12.68
N LEU A 117 11.05 -5.02 -12.56
CA LEU A 117 10.00 -4.54 -13.45
C LEU A 117 9.46 -3.20 -12.96
N VAL A 118 9.43 -2.23 -13.86
CA VAL A 118 8.99 -0.86 -13.61
C VAL A 118 7.85 -0.56 -14.57
N ILE A 119 6.75 -0.03 -14.04
CA ILE A 119 5.73 0.59 -14.89
C ILE A 119 6.34 1.90 -15.39
N HIS A 120 6.72 1.95 -16.66
CA HIS A 120 7.32 3.14 -17.25
C HIS A 120 6.25 4.14 -17.73
N ARG A 121 5.16 3.61 -18.30
CA ARG A 121 4.05 4.43 -18.77
C ARG A 121 2.74 3.64 -18.71
N ALA A 122 1.65 4.32 -18.41
CA ALA A 122 0.28 3.85 -18.64
C ALA A 122 -0.49 4.97 -19.32
N ARG A 123 -1.36 4.66 -20.30
CA ARG A 123 -2.21 5.68 -20.93
C ARG A 123 -3.31 6.13 -19.98
N GLU A 124 -3.98 5.16 -19.38
CA GLU A 124 -5.07 5.37 -18.43
C GLU A 124 -4.88 4.44 -17.23
N GLY A 125 -5.27 4.93 -16.06
CA GLY A 125 -5.17 4.17 -14.83
C GLY A 125 -6.19 4.66 -13.82
N GLN A 126 -6.87 3.73 -13.16
CA GLN A 126 -7.72 4.01 -12.01
C GLN A 126 -7.32 3.09 -10.87
N LEU A 127 -7.08 3.69 -9.70
CA LEU A 127 -6.83 3.00 -8.44
C LEU A 127 -7.93 3.37 -7.46
N VAL A 128 -8.57 2.37 -6.88
CA VAL A 128 -9.59 2.51 -5.83
C VAL A 128 -9.18 1.64 -4.66
N ILE A 129 -8.98 2.27 -3.50
CA ILE A 129 -8.76 1.61 -2.22
C ILE A 129 -9.94 1.97 -1.33
N SER A 130 -10.53 0.98 -0.68
CA SER A 130 -11.67 1.18 0.21
C SER A 130 -11.50 0.39 1.50
N ALA A 131 -11.93 0.99 2.60
CA ALA A 131 -11.89 0.45 3.95
C ALA A 131 -13.15 0.87 4.68
N ALA A 132 -13.65 0.06 5.61
CA ALA A 132 -14.67 0.54 6.53
C ALA A 132 -14.01 1.48 7.55
N GLN A 133 -14.65 2.62 7.82
CA GLN A 133 -14.13 3.60 8.78
C GLN A 133 -13.92 2.97 10.17
N LEU A 134 -14.86 2.12 10.62
CA LEU A 134 -14.76 1.42 11.90
C LEU A 134 -13.48 0.56 11.97
N ASN A 135 -13.16 -0.17 10.90
CA ASN A 135 -11.96 -1.02 10.86
C ASN A 135 -10.67 -0.18 10.94
N LEU A 136 -10.66 1.03 10.35
CA LEU A 136 -9.54 1.96 10.49
C LEU A 136 -9.43 2.51 11.92
N GLU A 137 -10.57 2.86 12.55
CA GLU A 137 -10.60 3.35 13.94
C GLU A 137 -10.11 2.28 14.92
N GLU A 138 -10.57 1.04 14.78
CA GLU A 138 -10.11 -0.10 15.58
C GLU A 138 -8.61 -0.35 15.40
N ALA A 139 -8.11 -0.25 14.17
CA ALA A 139 -6.69 -0.42 13.88
C ALA A 139 -5.83 0.68 14.53
N ILE A 140 -6.24 1.94 14.41
CA ILE A 140 -5.58 3.07 15.07
C ILE A 140 -5.61 2.88 16.59
N GLY A 141 -6.76 2.49 17.14
CA GLY A 141 -6.92 2.22 18.57
C GLY A 141 -6.04 1.08 19.07
N ARG A 142 -5.92 0.00 18.30
CA ARG A 142 -5.04 -1.14 18.62
C ARG A 142 -3.56 -0.74 18.57
N LEU A 143 -3.10 -0.20 17.44
CA LEU A 143 -1.68 0.19 17.25
C LEU A 143 -1.25 1.30 18.20
N GLY A 144 -2.11 2.31 18.40
CA GLY A 144 -1.90 3.38 19.36
C GLY A 144 -1.97 2.88 20.80
N GLY A 145 -2.90 1.99 21.11
CA GLY A 145 -3.12 1.43 22.43
C GLY A 145 -1.97 0.53 22.89
N GLU A 146 -1.41 -0.29 22.01
CA GLU A 146 -0.20 -1.09 22.28
C GLU A 146 0.96 -0.21 22.75
N LYS A 147 1.17 0.95 22.11
CA LYS A 147 2.20 1.93 22.53
C LYS A 147 1.81 2.71 23.78
N ALA A 148 0.56 3.16 23.89
CA ALA A 148 0.08 3.98 25.01
C ALA A 148 0.11 3.22 26.35
N ARG A 149 -0.18 1.91 26.32
CA ARG A 149 -0.15 1.05 27.51
C ARG A 149 1.24 0.96 28.15
N LEU A 150 2.32 1.08 27.36
CA LEU A 150 3.69 1.16 27.88
C LEU A 150 3.89 2.34 28.83
N TRP A 151 3.06 3.38 28.72
CA TRP A 151 3.09 4.60 29.53
C TRP A 151 1.95 4.66 30.57
N GLY A 152 1.22 3.57 30.75
CA GLY A 152 0.06 3.47 31.64
C GLY A 152 -1.15 4.27 31.14
N VAL A 153 -1.27 4.47 29.83
CA VAL A 153 -2.38 5.19 29.19
C VAL A 153 -3.25 4.21 28.42
N ASP A 154 -4.55 4.26 28.67
CA ASP A 154 -5.55 3.50 27.93
C ASP A 154 -6.28 4.41 26.92
N LEU A 155 -6.44 3.93 25.69
CA LEU A 155 -7.27 4.60 24.69
C LEU A 155 -8.71 4.09 24.84
N GLU A 156 -9.62 4.95 25.31
CA GLU A 156 -11.04 4.60 25.52
C GLU A 156 -11.84 4.68 24.22
N ARG A 157 -11.52 5.66 23.35
CA ARG A 157 -12.26 5.89 22.11
C ARG A 157 -11.35 6.49 21.04
N VAL A 158 -11.48 6.00 19.82
CA VAL A 158 -10.87 6.59 18.62
C VAL A 158 -11.99 6.88 17.63
N ARG A 159 -11.95 8.06 17.03
CA ARG A 159 -12.84 8.44 15.92
C ARG A 159 -11.99 9.01 14.79
N LEU A 160 -12.30 8.60 13.57
CA LEU A 160 -11.62 9.03 12.36
C LEU A 160 -12.61 9.77 11.45
N ALA A 161 -12.34 11.01 11.13
CA ALA A 161 -13.04 11.73 10.08
C ALA A 161 -12.08 11.96 8.92
N MET A 162 -12.47 11.52 7.72
CA MET A 162 -11.70 11.73 6.50
C MET A 162 -12.48 12.60 5.53
N ARG A 163 -11.80 13.56 4.91
CA ARG A 163 -12.39 14.45 3.90
C ARG A 163 -11.44 14.56 2.71
N ALA A 164 -11.96 14.28 1.51
CA ALA A 164 -11.22 14.52 0.28
C ALA A 164 -11.01 16.03 0.08
N ARG A 165 -9.76 16.46 -0.11
CA ARG A 165 -9.40 17.83 -0.47
C ARG A 165 -9.25 17.99 -1.98
N SER A 166 -8.74 16.97 -2.65
CA SER A 166 -8.62 16.90 -4.11
C SER A 166 -8.65 15.44 -4.58
N ARG A 167 -8.43 15.19 -5.88
CA ARG A 167 -8.29 13.83 -6.43
C ARG A 167 -7.10 13.05 -5.84
N HIS A 168 -6.10 13.77 -5.32
CA HIS A 168 -4.85 13.19 -4.82
C HIS A 168 -4.55 13.59 -3.36
N SER A 169 -5.51 14.18 -2.65
CA SER A 169 -5.30 14.70 -1.30
C SER A 169 -6.47 14.37 -0.38
N LEU A 170 -6.14 13.82 0.80
CA LEU A 170 -7.07 13.42 1.84
C LEU A 170 -6.67 14.09 3.16
N ALA A 171 -7.59 14.86 3.75
CA ALA A 171 -7.44 15.33 5.12
C ALA A 171 -8.02 14.29 6.09
N ALA A 172 -7.26 13.91 7.11
CA ALA A 172 -7.66 13.02 8.17
C ALA A 172 -7.63 13.76 9.52
N GLU A 173 -8.70 13.61 10.28
CA GLU A 173 -8.85 14.10 11.65
C GLU A 173 -9.12 12.90 12.55
N ILE A 174 -8.23 12.65 13.50
CA ILE A 174 -8.31 11.54 14.44
C ILE A 174 -8.55 12.13 15.83
N ARG A 175 -9.69 11.80 16.44
CA ARG A 175 -10.02 12.19 17.81
C ARG A 175 -9.87 11.01 18.73
N ILE A 176 -9.03 11.15 19.73
CA ILE A 176 -8.67 10.10 20.67
C ILE A 176 -9.07 10.56 22.08
N GLN A 177 -9.81 9.71 22.77
CA GLN A 177 -10.05 9.85 24.20
C GLN A 177 -9.12 8.90 24.93
N ALA A 178 -8.22 9.44 25.74
CA ALA A 178 -7.23 8.70 26.49
C ALA A 178 -7.48 8.85 28.00
N LYS A 179 -7.17 7.81 28.76
CA LYS A 179 -7.30 7.76 30.21
C LYS A 179 -5.99 7.31 30.85
N LYS A 180 -5.60 7.99 31.92
CA LYS A 180 -4.50 7.58 32.80
C LYS A 180 -4.95 7.66 34.24
N PHE A 181 -5.05 6.51 34.91
CA PHE A 181 -5.65 6.37 36.25
C PHE A 181 -7.07 6.97 36.31
N PHE A 182 -7.22 8.21 36.80
CA PHE A 182 -8.49 8.92 36.95
C PHE A 182 -8.61 10.14 36.01
N ALA A 183 -7.53 10.53 35.34
CA ALA A 183 -7.53 11.66 34.42
C ALA A 183 -7.89 11.21 33.01
N ARG A 184 -8.80 11.96 32.37
CA ARG A 184 -9.11 11.81 30.94
C ARG A 184 -8.56 12.99 30.17
N ALA A 185 -8.09 12.73 28.95
CA ALA A 185 -7.71 13.76 27.99
C ALA A 185 -8.29 13.45 26.63
N ASN A 186 -8.65 14.51 25.92
CA ASN A 186 -8.99 14.45 24.50
C ASN A 186 -7.75 14.88 23.71
N ILE A 187 -7.45 14.14 22.66
CA ILE A 187 -6.33 14.39 21.75
C ILE A 187 -6.89 14.41 20.33
N ASP A 188 -6.73 15.52 19.65
CA ASP A 188 -7.09 15.69 18.24
C ASP A 188 -5.82 15.74 17.40
N ILE A 189 -5.70 14.80 16.47
CA ILE A 189 -4.60 14.72 15.51
C ILE A 189 -5.14 15.05 14.13
N TYR A 190 -4.50 16.01 13.47
CA TYR A 190 -4.78 16.38 12.10
C TYR A 190 -3.61 15.94 11.23
N ALA A 191 -3.91 15.31 10.11
CA ALA A 191 -2.93 14.92 9.12
C ALA A 191 -3.49 15.17 7.72
N GLN A 192 -2.61 15.52 6.79
CA GLN A 192 -2.92 15.53 5.37
C GLN A 192 -2.12 14.43 4.69
N LEU A 193 -2.79 13.67 3.84
CA LEU A 193 -2.19 12.62 3.02
C LEU A 193 -2.30 13.06 1.57
N ASP A 194 -1.14 13.29 0.94
CA ASP A 194 -1.04 13.64 -0.47
C ASP A 194 -0.41 12.47 -1.23
N ILE A 195 -0.99 12.07 -2.36
CA ILE A 195 -0.48 11.02 -3.23
C ILE A 195 0.17 11.68 -4.44
N SER A 196 1.46 11.45 -4.66
CA SER A 196 2.17 11.97 -5.83
C SER A 196 1.75 11.26 -7.12
N ASN A 197 2.13 11.81 -8.27
CA ASN A 197 1.92 11.17 -9.58
C ASN A 197 2.71 9.85 -9.74
N GLU A 198 3.71 9.63 -8.89
CA GLU A 198 4.50 8.40 -8.81
C GLU A 198 3.88 7.39 -7.83
N PHE A 199 2.67 7.66 -7.33
CA PHE A 199 1.97 6.89 -6.30
C PHE A 199 2.71 6.83 -4.95
N GLU A 200 3.54 7.82 -4.66
CA GLU A 200 4.14 7.97 -3.34
C GLU A 200 3.19 8.69 -2.39
N ALA A 201 2.91 8.08 -1.25
CA ALA A 201 2.07 8.65 -0.21
C ALA A 201 2.92 9.51 0.74
N LYS A 202 2.65 10.82 0.77
CA LYS A 202 3.30 11.77 1.67
C LYS A 202 2.32 12.20 2.75
N VAL A 203 2.72 12.05 4.01
CA VAL A 203 2.00 12.62 5.14
C VAL A 203 2.56 14.01 5.43
N SER A 204 1.70 15.01 5.45
CA SER A 204 2.00 16.42 5.65
C SER A 204 1.06 17.03 6.71
N GLU A 205 1.37 18.26 7.14
CA GLU A 205 0.56 19.05 8.08
C GLU A 205 0.14 18.32 9.37
N LEU A 206 1.04 17.49 9.91
CA LEU A 206 0.81 16.81 11.18
C LEU A 206 0.69 17.84 12.32
N LYS A 207 -0.51 17.96 12.88
CA LYS A 207 -0.79 18.78 14.06
C LYS A 207 -1.42 17.91 15.13
N CYS A 208 -0.93 18.03 16.35
CA CYS A 208 -1.50 17.37 17.52
C CYS A 208 -1.96 18.44 18.50
N LYS A 209 -3.21 18.36 18.93
CA LYS A 209 -3.77 19.21 19.98
C LYS A 209 -4.29 18.30 21.08
N GLY A 210 -3.78 18.46 22.29
CA GLY A 210 -4.20 17.67 23.44
C GLY A 210 -4.63 18.56 24.60
N ASP A 211 -5.74 18.21 25.23
CA ASP A 211 -6.26 18.93 26.38
C ASP A 211 -5.60 18.44 27.69
N GLY A 212 -5.30 19.38 28.58
CA GLY A 212 -4.72 19.11 29.90
C GLY A 212 -3.30 18.54 29.85
N LYS A 213 -2.71 18.27 31.04
CA LYS A 213 -1.31 17.80 31.15
C LYS A 213 -1.04 16.50 30.39
N LEU A 214 -2.02 15.59 30.32
CA LEU A 214 -1.90 14.33 29.60
C LEU A 214 -1.96 14.53 28.08
N GLY A 215 -2.82 15.42 27.58
CA GLY A 215 -2.87 15.76 26.17
C GLY A 215 -1.63 16.53 25.71
N SER A 216 -1.13 17.46 26.52
CA SER A 216 0.13 18.17 26.22
C SER A 216 1.34 17.24 26.22
N PHE A 217 1.37 16.21 27.08
CA PHE A 217 2.43 15.19 27.05
C PHE A 217 2.37 14.32 25.79
N ALA A 218 1.17 14.00 25.30
CA ALA A 218 1.01 13.17 24.11
C ALA A 218 1.33 13.90 22.79
N CYS A 219 1.19 15.24 22.77
CA CYS A 219 1.43 16.07 21.59
C CYS A 219 2.76 16.85 21.61
N GLY A 220 3.53 16.72 22.69
CA GLY A 220 4.82 17.41 22.90
C GLY A 220 6.03 16.61 22.46
#